data_AF-A0A8S1MBW4-F1
#
_entry.id   AF-A0A8S1MBW4-F1
#
_cell.length_a   1.000
_cell.length_b   1.000
_cell.length_c   1.000
_cell.angle_alpha   90.00
_cell.angle_beta   90.00
_cell.angle_gamma   90.00
#
_symmetry.space_group_name_H-M   'P 1'
#
loop_
_entity.id
_entity.type
_entity.pdbx_description
1 polymer ?
#
loop_
_entity_poly.entity_id
_entity_poly.type
_entity_poly.pdbx_seq_one_letter_code
_entity_poly.pdbx_strand_id
1 'polypeptide(L)'
;MGAEQSAAQGIVQSKNYTALGYKENEIYGSFKLIEYQTKQYAMVSKTCQSQEEFTNLYKILNETKQLNEIENLVKLVELDTQEETNLCSTFYKVTALYEYYDTNLRQISKQASINCLFVLKCLAEILKQFYEHNIVHGNLTPDHVLIEKIKGEVKLNNCTQLTGFNHYKRILSGDSLWYLSPELLGALGKKDLRPQYNHEKNEVYQLGLMALEFWGSCNIQEIYDKQNYTINENVIQQSINVFGERNGYVLKNVIKQMLQVDPNSRPMMSELSQQFTQLFEIQQQVEEPKVEQYEEEQVNQIEQTTNFKETNREPEVQDEILQGYKESFQYQESNRNQIENSPQEQQQFEESPKKIDKQEVEVNSQSVKQSVNQSIKEYYVTGSIAAQFGQLSLLENNAEYKSYDNGDILQEKSQNQPTSPKGQDSTKPKKSVKVNTSSANKKGVSIKRPKHEIMDTKLPKQAVVVSKKR
;
A
#
# COMPACT_ATOMS: atom_id res chain seq x y z
N MET A 1 -37.76 4.88 10.85
CA MET A 1 -37.15 4.66 9.53
C MET A 1 -37.05 5.98 8.77
N GLY A 2 -36.15 6.91 9.17
CA GLY A 2 -36.07 8.21 8.49
C GLY A 2 -34.93 9.14 8.94
N ALA A 3 -33.78 8.59 9.35
CA ALA A 3 -32.65 9.39 9.85
C ALA A 3 -31.35 9.23 9.02
N GLU A 4 -31.38 8.58 7.85
CA GLU A 4 -30.15 8.24 7.11
C GLU A 4 -29.72 9.27 6.03
N GLN A 5 -30.42 10.40 5.84
CA GLN A 5 -30.16 11.29 4.69
C GLN A 5 -29.58 12.68 4.98
N SER A 6 -29.31 13.09 6.23
CA SER A 6 -28.98 14.50 6.52
C SER A 6 -27.49 14.86 6.49
N ALA A 7 -26.58 13.93 6.80
CA ALA A 7 -25.24 14.31 7.26
C ALA A 7 -24.12 14.29 6.18
N ALA A 8 -24.45 14.13 4.90
CA ALA A 8 -23.48 14.16 3.79
C ALA A 8 -23.65 15.42 2.89
N GLN A 9 -24.54 16.33 3.26
CA GLN A 9 -24.97 17.40 2.37
C GLN A 9 -23.93 18.52 2.23
N GLY A 10 -23.12 18.84 3.26
CA GLY A 10 -22.17 19.96 3.24
C GLY A 10 -21.16 19.91 2.09
N ILE A 11 -20.29 18.88 2.07
CA ILE A 11 -19.30 18.68 0.98
C ILE A 11 -19.98 18.49 -0.36
N VAL A 12 -21.04 17.66 -0.41
CA VAL A 12 -21.67 17.27 -1.68
C VAL A 12 -22.36 18.47 -2.35
N GLN A 13 -23.01 19.34 -1.59
CA GLN A 13 -23.74 20.50 -2.11
C GLN A 13 -22.81 21.63 -2.53
N SER A 14 -21.62 21.78 -1.93
CA SER A 14 -20.74 22.91 -2.21
C SER A 14 -20.05 22.83 -3.59
N LYS A 15 -19.83 21.61 -4.11
CA LYS A 15 -19.03 21.38 -5.33
C LYS A 15 -19.69 20.47 -6.37
N ASN A 16 -21.00 20.22 -6.29
CA ASN A 16 -21.72 19.36 -7.24
C ASN A 16 -21.14 17.94 -7.35
N TYR A 17 -20.75 17.32 -6.23
CA TYR A 17 -20.32 15.93 -6.24
C TYR A 17 -21.50 15.00 -6.59
N THR A 18 -21.25 13.98 -7.41
CA THR A 18 -22.23 12.93 -7.69
C THR A 18 -21.95 11.73 -6.81
N ALA A 19 -22.94 11.28 -6.04
CA ALA A 19 -22.81 10.08 -5.22
C ALA A 19 -22.94 8.82 -6.08
N LEU A 20 -21.90 8.00 -6.13
CA LEU A 20 -21.91 6.74 -6.87
C LEU A 20 -22.46 5.56 -6.04
N GLY A 21 -22.34 5.62 -4.71
CA GLY A 21 -22.88 4.60 -3.81
C GLY A 21 -22.07 4.44 -2.53
N TYR A 22 -22.47 3.48 -1.70
CA TYR A 22 -21.71 3.05 -0.53
C TYR A 22 -20.83 1.85 -0.88
N LYS A 23 -19.61 1.82 -0.35
CA LYS A 23 -18.65 0.74 -0.50
C LYS A 23 -18.02 0.43 0.86
N GLU A 24 -17.41 -0.74 0.96
CA GLU A 24 -16.64 -1.15 2.12
C GLU A 24 -15.33 -1.79 1.67
N ASN A 25 -14.22 -1.44 2.32
CA ASN A 25 -12.94 -2.12 2.15
C ASN A 25 -12.07 -2.02 3.41
N GLU A 26 -10.95 -2.73 3.45
CA GLU A 26 -10.06 -2.75 4.62
C GLU A 26 -9.38 -1.41 4.93
N ILE A 27 -9.30 -0.51 3.94
CA ILE A 27 -8.56 0.75 4.04
C ILE A 27 -9.45 1.81 4.70
N TYR A 28 -10.60 2.08 4.10
CA TYR A 28 -11.51 3.15 4.48
C TYR A 28 -12.63 2.67 5.43
N GLY A 29 -12.77 1.35 5.65
CA GLY A 29 -13.95 0.78 6.29
C GLY A 29 -15.18 1.00 5.41
N SER A 30 -16.31 1.35 6.01
CA SER A 30 -17.51 1.79 5.28
C SER A 30 -17.36 3.24 4.81
N PHE A 31 -17.49 3.48 3.50
CA PHE A 31 -17.35 4.81 2.91
C PHE A 31 -18.36 5.06 1.79
N LYS A 32 -18.58 6.33 1.45
CA LYS A 32 -19.38 6.73 0.30
C LYS A 32 -18.46 7.11 -0.85
N LEU A 33 -18.60 6.43 -1.98
CA LEU A 33 -17.89 6.76 -3.21
C LEU A 33 -18.60 7.93 -3.89
N ILE A 34 -17.86 8.99 -4.18
CA ILE A 34 -18.36 10.17 -4.89
C ILE A 34 -17.48 10.52 -6.08
N GLU A 35 -18.03 11.21 -7.06
CA GLU A 35 -17.35 11.62 -8.29
C GLU A 35 -17.44 13.13 -8.50
N TYR A 36 -16.35 13.73 -8.97
CA TYR A 36 -16.30 15.11 -9.43
C TYR A 36 -15.27 15.24 -10.55
N GLN A 37 -15.69 15.83 -11.69
CA GLN A 37 -14.85 15.99 -12.88
C GLN A 37 -14.13 14.69 -13.28
N THR A 38 -14.88 13.59 -13.39
CA THR A 38 -14.40 12.23 -13.72
C THR A 38 -13.38 11.62 -12.74
N LYS A 39 -13.10 12.28 -11.61
CA LYS A 39 -12.28 11.74 -10.53
C LYS A 39 -13.17 11.20 -9.42
N GLN A 40 -12.78 10.05 -8.89
CA GLN A 40 -13.46 9.39 -7.79
C GLN A 40 -12.78 9.72 -6.45
N TYR A 41 -13.59 9.78 -5.40
CA TYR A 41 -13.18 10.11 -4.06
C TYR A 41 -13.87 9.23 -3.03
N ALA A 42 -13.14 8.87 -1.98
CA ALA A 42 -13.66 8.12 -0.85
C ALA A 42 -14.05 9.10 0.26
N MET A 43 -15.35 9.24 0.52
CA MET A 43 -15.87 10.04 1.62
C MET A 43 -16.08 9.17 2.85
N VAL A 44 -15.23 9.37 3.86
CA VAL A 44 -15.24 8.62 5.11
C VAL A 44 -15.77 9.52 6.22
N SER A 45 -16.73 9.03 7.00
CA SER A 45 -17.33 9.78 8.10
C SER A 45 -17.12 9.05 9.42
N LYS A 46 -16.74 9.78 10.46
CA LYS A 46 -16.66 9.28 11.83
C LYS A 46 -17.50 10.13 12.78
N THR A 47 -18.36 9.47 13.54
CA THR A 47 -19.11 10.09 14.63
C THR A 47 -18.30 9.97 15.92
N CYS A 48 -18.01 11.10 16.55
CA CYS A 48 -17.30 11.18 17.82
C CYS A 48 -18.31 11.23 18.97
N GLN A 49 -17.95 10.59 20.09
CA GLN A 49 -18.82 10.50 21.27
C GLN A 49 -18.65 11.69 22.22
N SER A 50 -17.58 12.48 22.04
CA SER A 50 -17.28 13.65 22.86
C SER A 50 -16.66 14.79 22.03
N GLN A 51 -16.79 16.01 22.55
CA GLN A 51 -16.14 17.20 21.97
C GLN A 51 -14.61 17.06 21.95
N GLU A 52 -14.04 16.39 22.94
CA GLU A 52 -12.60 16.14 23.03
C GLU A 52 -12.13 15.21 21.90
N GLU A 53 -12.81 14.09 21.68
CA GLU A 53 -12.53 13.17 20.58
C GLU A 53 -12.67 13.88 19.22
N PHE A 54 -13.73 14.67 19.04
CA PHE A 54 -13.94 15.49 17.84
C PHE A 54 -12.78 16.46 17.60
N THR A 55 -12.41 17.23 18.62
CA THR A 55 -11.36 18.26 18.50
C THR A 55 -10.00 17.61 18.19
N ASN A 56 -9.70 16.49 18.84
CA ASN A 56 -8.48 15.73 18.60
C ASN A 56 -8.45 15.14 17.19
N LEU A 57 -9.54 14.51 16.73
CA LEU A 57 -9.61 13.94 15.39
C LEU A 57 -9.50 15.01 14.30
N TYR A 58 -10.24 16.11 14.44
CA TYR A 58 -10.19 17.23 13.49
C TYR A 58 -8.78 17.84 13.41
N LYS A 59 -8.10 17.99 14.54
CA LYS A 59 -6.70 18.45 14.59
C LYS A 59 -5.78 17.50 13.82
N ILE A 60 -5.84 16.20 14.11
CA ILE A 60 -5.02 15.17 13.44
C ILE A 60 -5.25 15.17 11.93
N LEU A 61 -6.52 15.28 11.48
CA LEU A 61 -6.84 15.29 10.06
C LEU A 61 -6.36 16.59 9.37
N ASN A 62 -6.44 17.73 10.05
CA ASN A 62 -5.85 18.97 9.52
C ASN A 62 -4.34 18.91 9.40
N GLU A 63 -3.65 18.33 10.38
CA GLU A 63 -2.20 18.06 10.30
C GLU A 63 -1.91 17.08 9.14
N THR A 64 -2.71 16.03 9.00
CA THR A 64 -2.60 15.07 7.87
C THR A 64 -2.79 15.76 6.52
N LYS A 65 -3.68 16.75 6.43
CA LYS A 65 -3.91 17.53 5.21
C LYS A 65 -2.68 18.34 4.78
N GLN A 66 -1.84 18.76 5.72
CA GLN A 66 -0.57 19.45 5.42
C GLN A 66 0.44 18.52 4.73
N LEU A 67 0.29 17.21 4.88
CA LEU A 67 1.14 16.20 4.24
C LEU A 67 0.78 15.94 2.77
N ASN A 68 -0.24 16.61 2.22
CA ASN A 68 -0.63 16.46 0.82
C ASN A 68 0.48 16.88 -0.18
N GLU A 69 1.52 17.54 0.31
CA GLU A 69 2.73 17.88 -0.46
C GLU A 69 3.65 16.66 -0.68
N ILE A 70 3.53 15.62 0.16
CA ILE A 70 4.29 14.37 0.00
C ILE A 70 3.82 13.69 -1.28
N GLU A 71 4.73 13.55 -2.23
CA GLU A 71 4.48 12.82 -3.47
C GLU A 71 4.11 11.36 -3.15
N ASN A 72 3.25 10.77 -3.98
CA ASN A 72 2.85 9.38 -3.83
C ASN A 72 2.08 9.06 -2.53
N LEU A 73 1.58 10.06 -1.81
CA LEU A 73 0.60 9.89 -0.74
C LEU A 73 -0.83 10.08 -1.27
N VAL A 74 -1.79 9.27 -0.80
CA VAL A 74 -3.22 9.51 -1.04
C VAL A 74 -3.64 10.81 -0.36
N LYS A 75 -4.11 11.79 -1.13
CA LYS A 75 -4.40 13.12 -0.60
C LYS A 75 -5.72 13.18 0.16
N LEU A 76 -5.70 13.93 1.25
CA LEU A 76 -6.89 14.37 1.96
C LEU A 76 -7.38 15.69 1.35
N VAL A 77 -8.36 15.59 0.45
CA VAL A 77 -8.85 16.69 -0.37
C VAL A 77 -9.63 17.70 0.48
N GLU A 78 -10.58 17.21 1.27
CA GLU A 78 -11.51 18.05 2.01
C GLU A 78 -11.85 17.46 3.37
N LEU A 79 -12.14 18.36 4.31
CA LEU A 79 -12.61 18.04 5.64
C LEU A 79 -13.86 18.87 5.90
N ASP A 80 -14.90 18.21 6.40
CA ASP A 80 -16.14 18.83 6.84
C ASP A 80 -16.45 18.37 8.25
N THR A 81 -17.03 19.28 9.03
CA THR A 81 -17.41 19.02 10.42
C THR A 81 -18.86 19.41 10.63
N GLN A 82 -19.57 18.57 11.36
CA GLN A 82 -20.99 18.79 11.66
C GLN A 82 -21.21 18.57 13.14
N GLU A 83 -21.92 19.51 13.76
CA GLU A 83 -22.41 19.42 15.12
C GLU A 83 -23.93 19.35 15.08
N GLU A 84 -24.49 18.22 15.49
CA GLU A 84 -25.93 18.01 15.56
C GLU A 84 -26.38 18.00 17.01
N THR A 85 -27.13 19.03 17.40
CA THR A 85 -27.74 19.12 18.73
C THR A 85 -29.16 18.56 18.70
N ASN A 86 -29.36 17.43 19.36
CA ASN A 86 -30.67 16.84 19.64
C ASN A 86 -31.08 17.16 21.09
N LEU A 87 -32.38 17.03 21.40
CA LEU A 87 -32.98 17.46 22.69
C LEU A 87 -32.25 17.01 23.96
N CYS A 88 -31.49 15.91 23.92
CA CYS A 88 -30.73 15.38 25.06
C CYS A 88 -29.27 15.02 24.76
N SER A 89 -28.76 15.26 23.56
CA SER A 89 -27.40 14.85 23.18
C SER A 89 -26.87 15.68 22.02
N THR A 90 -25.57 15.97 22.06
CA THR A 90 -24.83 16.54 20.93
C THR A 90 -24.01 15.44 20.27
N PHE A 91 -24.12 15.31 18.95
CA PHE A 91 -23.29 14.42 18.16
C PHE A 91 -22.34 15.24 17.31
N TYR A 92 -21.07 14.84 17.31
CA TYR A 92 -20.04 15.46 16.50
C TYR A 92 -19.66 14.50 15.38
N LYS A 93 -19.61 15.00 14.15
CA LYS A 93 -19.26 14.21 12.99
C LYS A 93 -18.14 14.89 12.24
N VAL A 94 -17.10 14.12 11.92
CA VAL A 94 -16.02 14.55 11.01
C VAL A 94 -16.14 13.74 9.73
N THR A 95 -16.16 14.42 8.59
CA THR A 95 -16.18 13.80 7.27
C THR A 95 -14.91 14.20 6.52
N ALA A 96 -14.18 13.20 6.05
CA ALA A 96 -12.94 13.36 5.32
C ALA A 96 -13.10 12.82 3.90
N LEU A 97 -12.64 13.60 2.92
CA LEU A 97 -12.69 13.25 1.51
C LEU A 97 -11.28 12.94 1.00
N TYR A 98 -11.03 11.68 0.65
CA TYR A 98 -9.74 11.23 0.13
C TYR A 98 -9.81 10.99 -1.38
N GLU A 99 -8.67 11.13 -2.06
CA GLU A 99 -8.49 10.51 -3.38
C GLU A 99 -8.79 9.01 -3.29
N TYR A 100 -9.48 8.47 -4.30
CA TYR A 100 -9.83 7.05 -4.36
C TYR A 100 -9.13 6.37 -5.54
N TYR A 101 -8.56 5.22 -5.24
CA TYR A 101 -8.00 4.30 -6.21
C TYR A 101 -8.65 2.94 -5.97
N ASP A 102 -9.11 2.31 -7.05
CA ASP A 102 -9.88 1.06 -6.99
C ASP A 102 -8.99 -0.18 -6.80
N THR A 103 -7.69 -0.04 -7.05
CA THR A 103 -6.74 -1.14 -7.16
C THR A 103 -5.63 -1.00 -6.14
N ASN A 104 -5.41 -2.04 -5.34
CA ASN A 104 -4.28 -2.15 -4.42
C ASN A 104 -3.19 -3.11 -4.94
N LEU A 105 -2.03 -3.11 -4.28
CA LEU A 105 -0.87 -3.92 -4.65
C LEU A 105 -1.19 -5.42 -4.67
N ARG A 106 -2.03 -5.89 -3.75
CA ARG A 106 -2.46 -7.30 -3.68
C ARG A 106 -3.32 -7.73 -4.87
N GLN A 107 -4.13 -6.83 -5.40
CA GLN A 107 -5.00 -7.09 -6.55
C GLN A 107 -4.20 -7.07 -7.85
N ILE A 108 -3.38 -6.04 -8.05
CA ILE A 108 -2.63 -5.86 -9.30
C ILE A 108 -1.52 -6.89 -9.48
N SER A 109 -0.91 -7.40 -8.39
CA SER A 109 0.14 -8.42 -8.47
C SER A 109 -0.36 -9.74 -9.05
N LYS A 110 -1.68 -9.96 -9.07
CA LYS A 110 -2.32 -11.12 -9.71
C LYS A 110 -2.57 -10.91 -11.19
N GLN A 111 -2.59 -9.66 -11.64
CA GLN A 111 -3.00 -9.25 -12.98
C GLN A 111 -1.81 -8.83 -13.84
N ALA A 112 -0.72 -8.35 -13.22
CA ALA A 112 0.39 -7.73 -13.90
C ALA A 112 1.71 -7.90 -13.16
N SER A 113 2.81 -7.88 -13.92
CA SER A 113 4.13 -7.65 -13.36
C SER A 113 4.24 -6.18 -12.94
N ILE A 114 4.62 -5.92 -11.70
CA ILE A 114 5.03 -4.59 -11.25
C ILE A 114 6.50 -4.66 -10.89
N ASN A 115 7.27 -3.63 -11.27
CA ASN A 115 8.67 -3.51 -10.89
C ASN A 115 8.79 -3.37 -9.36
N CYS A 116 9.41 -4.37 -8.71
CA CYS A 116 9.64 -4.42 -7.27
C CYS A 116 10.39 -3.19 -6.75
N LEU A 117 11.49 -2.85 -7.43
CA LEU A 117 12.38 -1.78 -7.01
C LEU A 117 11.66 -0.42 -7.05
N PHE A 118 10.83 -0.19 -8.08
CA PHE A 118 10.02 1.02 -8.17
C PHE A 118 9.05 1.15 -6.98
N VAL A 119 8.30 0.10 -6.64
CA VAL A 119 7.37 0.13 -5.51
C VAL A 119 8.11 0.36 -4.19
N LEU A 120 9.20 -0.38 -3.96
CA LEU A 120 9.99 -0.25 -2.73
C LEU A 120 10.62 1.15 -2.59
N LYS A 121 11.13 1.72 -3.69
CA LYS A 121 11.63 3.10 -3.75
C LYS A 121 10.54 4.09 -3.33
N CYS A 122 9.38 4.06 -3.99
CA CYS A 122 8.28 4.97 -3.69
C CYS A 122 7.84 4.88 -2.22
N LEU A 123 7.68 3.66 -1.70
CA LEU A 123 7.28 3.46 -0.32
C LEU A 123 8.35 3.94 0.68
N ALA A 124 9.63 3.65 0.43
CA ALA A 124 10.71 4.12 1.29
C ALA A 124 10.84 5.65 1.30
N GLU A 125 10.64 6.31 0.16
CA GLU A 125 10.63 7.79 0.05
C GLU A 125 9.48 8.43 0.84
N ILE A 126 8.27 7.86 0.77
CA ILE A 126 7.11 8.34 1.53
C ILE A 126 7.34 8.15 3.03
N LEU A 127 7.77 6.94 3.44
CA LEU A 127 7.97 6.62 4.85
C LEU A 127 9.13 7.43 5.45
N LYS A 128 10.20 7.66 4.70
CA LYS A 128 11.26 8.59 5.12
C LYS A 128 10.69 9.97 5.45
N GLN A 129 9.87 10.53 4.58
CA GLN A 129 9.22 11.83 4.82
C GLN A 129 8.28 11.79 6.02
N PHE A 130 7.58 10.67 6.26
CA PHE A 130 6.77 10.50 7.47
C PHE A 130 7.63 10.61 8.73
N TYR A 131 8.77 9.93 8.78
CA TYR A 131 9.68 10.00 9.93
C TYR A 131 10.30 11.38 10.13
N GLU A 132 10.59 12.11 9.05
CA GLU A 132 11.02 13.52 9.13
C GLU A 132 9.94 14.43 9.77
N HIS A 133 8.67 14.07 9.62
CA HIS A 133 7.53 14.75 10.25
C HIS A 133 7.09 14.13 11.59
N ASN A 134 7.83 13.16 12.14
CA ASN A 134 7.48 12.40 13.34
C ASN A 134 6.15 11.63 13.24
N ILE A 135 5.84 11.13 12.04
CA ILE A 135 4.65 10.37 11.73
C ILE A 135 5.02 8.90 11.55
N VAL A 136 4.18 8.03 12.09
CA VAL A 136 4.25 6.57 11.89
C VAL A 136 3.03 6.18 11.09
N HIS A 137 3.20 5.42 10.01
CA HIS A 137 2.08 4.93 9.21
C HIS A 137 1.26 3.90 10.01
N GLY A 138 1.95 2.94 10.65
CA GLY A 138 1.40 2.03 11.66
C GLY A 138 0.50 0.91 11.13
N ASN A 139 0.12 0.94 9.86
CA ASN A 139 -0.68 -0.12 9.21
C ASN A 139 -0.12 -0.54 7.85
N LEU A 140 1.20 -0.60 7.71
CA LEU A 140 1.85 -0.85 6.43
C LEU A 140 1.61 -2.30 5.98
N THR A 141 0.70 -2.45 5.03
CA THR A 141 0.27 -3.72 4.43
C THR A 141 0.02 -3.50 2.94
N PRO A 142 0.00 -4.55 2.12
CA PRO A 142 -0.21 -4.40 0.67
C PRO A 142 -1.55 -3.76 0.31
N ASP A 143 -2.55 -3.95 1.16
CA ASP A 143 -3.88 -3.41 0.95
C ASP A 143 -3.91 -1.88 1.08
N HIS A 144 -2.92 -1.28 1.76
CA HIS A 144 -2.75 0.18 1.89
C HIS A 144 -1.86 0.77 0.78
N VAL A 145 -1.28 -0.05 -0.08
CA VAL A 145 -0.50 0.39 -1.25
C VAL A 145 -1.41 0.37 -2.46
N LEU A 146 -1.84 1.54 -2.90
CA LEU A 146 -2.76 1.74 -4.02
C LEU A 146 -1.99 2.02 -5.31
N ILE A 147 -2.58 1.67 -6.46
CA ILE A 147 -1.99 1.90 -7.79
C ILE A 147 -2.95 2.75 -8.64
N GLU A 148 -2.44 3.86 -9.17
CA GLU A 148 -3.13 4.63 -10.20
C GLU A 148 -2.93 3.98 -11.57
N LYS A 149 -3.85 3.09 -11.98
CA LYS A 149 -3.75 2.30 -13.22
C LYS A 149 -3.33 3.08 -14.46
N ILE A 150 -3.89 4.29 -14.65
CA ILE A 150 -3.67 5.09 -15.87
C ILE A 150 -2.22 5.54 -15.99
N LYS A 151 -1.60 5.93 -14.86
CA LYS A 151 -0.23 6.47 -14.85
C LYS A 151 0.80 5.47 -14.35
N GLY A 152 0.38 4.37 -13.74
CA GLY A 152 1.26 3.44 -13.02
C GLY A 152 1.87 4.04 -11.75
N GLU A 153 1.27 5.09 -11.17
CA GLU A 153 1.79 5.69 -9.93
C GLU A 153 1.44 4.82 -8.72
N VAL A 154 2.40 4.69 -7.79
CA VAL A 154 2.19 4.03 -6.49
C VAL A 154 1.70 5.10 -5.50
N LYS A 155 0.66 4.78 -4.72
CA LYS A 155 0.07 5.67 -3.72
C LYS A 155 -0.02 4.96 -2.36
N LEU A 156 0.57 5.52 -1.31
CA LEU A 156 0.38 4.98 0.05
C LEU A 156 -0.85 5.64 0.70
N ASN A 157 -1.73 4.83 1.27
CA ASN A 157 -2.89 5.34 2.00
C ASN A 157 -2.64 5.38 3.50
N ASN A 158 -2.72 6.58 4.10
CA ASN A 158 -2.52 6.81 5.53
C ASN A 158 -3.81 7.18 6.28
N CYS A 159 -4.99 6.65 5.92
CA CYS A 159 -6.26 6.99 6.60
C CYS A 159 -6.48 6.27 7.94
N THR A 160 -5.43 5.72 8.54
CA THR A 160 -5.47 4.91 9.77
C THR A 160 -5.98 5.68 11.00
N GLN A 161 -5.93 7.01 10.98
CA GLN A 161 -6.40 7.86 12.09
C GLN A 161 -7.92 7.82 12.23
N LEU A 162 -8.65 7.54 11.14
CA LEU A 162 -10.11 7.41 11.18
C LEU A 162 -10.53 6.08 11.82
N THR A 163 -9.85 4.99 11.47
CA THR A 163 -10.16 3.67 12.05
C THR A 163 -9.67 3.56 13.49
N GLY A 164 -8.56 4.21 13.85
CA GLY A 164 -7.99 4.18 15.22
C GLY A 164 -7.27 2.87 15.57
N PHE A 165 -7.15 1.95 14.61
CA PHE A 165 -6.46 0.67 14.75
C PHE A 165 -5.18 0.68 13.91
N ASN A 166 -4.04 0.55 14.59
CA ASN A 166 -2.79 0.15 13.92
C ASN A 166 -2.81 -1.36 13.65
N HIS A 167 -1.88 -1.85 12.82
CA HIS A 167 -1.85 -3.25 12.40
C HIS A 167 -1.82 -4.23 13.58
N TYR A 168 -0.99 -3.92 14.59
CA TYR A 168 -0.87 -4.74 15.78
C TYR A 168 -2.19 -4.87 16.55
N LYS A 169 -2.94 -3.77 16.71
CA LYS A 169 -4.26 -3.79 17.36
C LYS A 169 -5.31 -4.55 16.54
N ARG A 170 -5.24 -4.51 15.21
CA ARG A 170 -6.10 -5.33 14.33
C ARG A 170 -5.87 -6.82 14.61
N ILE A 171 -4.61 -7.24 14.66
CA ILE A 171 -4.24 -8.63 14.94
C ILE A 171 -4.66 -9.05 16.36
N LEU A 172 -4.46 -8.19 17.36
CA LEU A 172 -4.98 -8.43 18.72
C LEU A 172 -6.51 -8.61 18.75
N SER A 173 -7.22 -7.97 17.82
CA SER A 173 -8.68 -8.06 17.68
C SER A 173 -9.13 -9.26 16.83
N GLY A 174 -8.20 -10.11 16.39
CA GLY A 174 -8.50 -11.34 15.65
C GLY A 174 -8.23 -11.27 14.15
N ASP A 175 -7.56 -10.23 13.65
CA ASP A 175 -7.15 -10.19 12.24
C ASP A 175 -6.19 -11.35 11.92
N SER A 176 -6.42 -11.97 10.76
CA SER A 176 -5.72 -13.18 10.33
C SER A 176 -4.44 -12.88 9.57
N LEU A 177 -4.32 -11.67 9.00
CA LEU A 177 -3.25 -11.29 8.09
C LEU A 177 -2.10 -10.61 8.83
N TRP A 178 -1.05 -11.38 9.10
CA TRP A 178 0.07 -10.92 9.92
C TRP A 178 1.20 -10.32 9.07
N TYR A 179 1.63 -9.11 9.45
CA TYR A 179 2.87 -8.44 9.00
C TYR A 179 3.54 -7.85 10.23
N LEU A 180 3.82 -8.71 11.21
CA LEU A 180 4.48 -8.34 12.46
C LEU A 180 5.98 -8.62 12.37
N SER A 181 6.77 -7.69 12.90
CA SER A 181 8.17 -7.94 13.23
C SER A 181 8.32 -8.91 14.40
N PRO A 182 9.48 -9.56 14.56
CA PRO A 182 9.75 -10.50 15.66
C PRO A 182 9.41 -9.94 17.05
N GLU A 183 9.75 -8.68 17.31
CA GLU A 183 9.50 -8.02 18.58
C GLU A 183 8.00 -7.80 18.86
N LEU A 184 7.22 -7.47 17.83
CA LEU A 184 5.76 -7.36 17.95
C LEU A 184 5.08 -8.72 18.05
N LEU A 185 5.59 -9.74 17.38
CA LEU A 185 5.09 -11.11 17.51
C LEU A 185 5.29 -11.64 18.94
N GLY A 186 6.47 -11.40 19.53
CA GLY A 186 6.73 -11.74 20.92
C GLY A 186 5.83 -10.98 21.91
N ALA A 187 5.52 -9.71 21.61
CA ALA A 187 4.54 -8.94 22.39
C ALA A 187 3.11 -9.50 22.27
N LEU A 188 2.73 -9.94 21.07
CA LEU A 188 1.42 -10.56 20.82
C LEU A 188 1.24 -11.82 21.67
N GLY A 189 2.27 -12.68 21.72
CA GLY A 189 2.26 -13.89 22.55
C GLY A 189 2.14 -13.62 24.05
N LYS A 190 2.67 -12.47 24.51
CA LYS A 190 2.52 -11.98 25.89
C LYS A 190 1.19 -11.25 26.13
N LYS A 191 0.37 -11.05 25.09
CA LYS A 191 -0.86 -10.24 25.11
C LYS A 191 -0.61 -8.81 25.59
N ASP A 192 0.53 -8.24 25.24
CA ASP A 192 0.82 -6.85 25.56
C ASP A 192 -0.06 -5.93 24.70
N LEU A 193 -0.88 -5.09 25.35
CA LEU A 193 -1.78 -4.16 24.66
C LEU A 193 -1.04 -2.92 24.13
N ARG A 194 0.15 -2.62 24.65
CA ARG A 194 0.92 -1.40 24.34
C ARG A 194 2.42 -1.70 24.29
N PRO A 195 2.86 -2.59 23.39
CA PRO A 195 4.28 -2.90 23.25
C PRO A 195 5.09 -1.65 22.95
N GLN A 196 6.26 -1.57 23.58
CA GLN A 196 7.28 -0.57 23.27
C GLN A 196 8.23 -1.17 22.23
N TYR A 197 8.32 -0.54 21.07
CA TYR A 197 9.17 -0.97 19.98
C TYR A 197 9.55 0.22 19.10
N ASN A 198 10.54 0.03 18.23
CA ASN A 198 10.91 1.04 17.24
C ASN A 198 9.98 0.91 16.02
N HIS A 199 9.12 1.92 15.82
CA HIS A 199 8.15 1.95 14.73
C HIS A 199 8.79 1.91 13.34
N GLU A 200 9.87 2.65 13.13
CA GLU A 200 10.62 2.67 11.87
C GLU A 200 11.18 1.30 11.52
N LYS A 201 11.84 0.66 12.49
CA LYS A 201 12.41 -0.68 12.28
C LYS A 201 11.34 -1.75 12.05
N ASN A 202 10.14 -1.57 12.60
CA ASN A 202 9.01 -2.43 12.29
C ASN A 202 8.51 -2.22 10.85
N GLU A 203 8.37 -0.97 10.39
CA GLU A 203 7.93 -0.69 9.01
C GLU A 203 8.95 -1.13 7.97
N VAL A 204 10.25 -1.02 8.28
CA VAL A 204 11.32 -1.63 7.48
C VAL A 204 11.12 -3.15 7.33
N TYR A 205 10.80 -3.84 8.42
CA TYR A 205 10.52 -5.27 8.39
C TYR A 205 9.27 -5.58 7.55
N GLN A 206 8.21 -4.78 7.70
CA GLN A 206 6.96 -4.92 6.94
C GLN A 206 7.18 -4.73 5.43
N LEU A 207 7.97 -3.75 5.01
CA LEU A 207 8.38 -3.59 3.61
C LEU A 207 9.08 -4.84 3.08
N GLY A 208 9.97 -5.44 3.88
CA GLY A 208 10.69 -6.66 3.52
C GLY A 208 9.73 -7.84 3.32
N LEU A 209 8.72 -7.98 4.19
CA LEU A 209 7.69 -9.01 4.05
C LEU A 209 6.84 -8.80 2.80
N MET A 210 6.43 -7.57 2.50
CA MET A 210 5.71 -7.28 1.25
C MET A 210 6.56 -7.62 0.02
N ALA A 211 7.88 -7.38 0.07
CA ALA A 211 8.80 -7.75 -1.00
C ALA A 211 8.81 -9.28 -1.24
N LEU A 212 8.88 -10.07 -0.16
CA LEU A 212 8.85 -11.53 -0.25
C LEU A 212 7.52 -12.06 -0.74
N GLU A 213 6.40 -11.44 -0.36
CA GLU A 213 5.07 -11.89 -0.75
C GLU A 213 4.88 -11.84 -2.27
N PHE A 214 5.11 -10.67 -2.87
CA PHE A 214 4.76 -10.46 -4.27
C PHE A 214 5.86 -10.89 -5.23
N TRP A 215 7.11 -10.70 -4.86
CA TRP A 215 8.24 -10.96 -5.76
C TRP A 215 9.05 -12.19 -5.37
N GLY A 216 8.95 -12.64 -4.11
CA GLY A 216 9.46 -13.93 -3.64
C GLY A 216 8.43 -15.07 -3.72
N SER A 217 7.18 -14.79 -4.08
CA SER A 217 6.05 -15.75 -4.05
C SER A 217 5.89 -16.44 -2.68
N CYS A 218 6.18 -15.72 -1.60
CA CYS A 218 6.07 -16.23 -0.24
C CYS A 218 4.62 -16.12 0.27
N ASN A 219 4.09 -17.20 0.82
CA ASN A 219 2.92 -17.10 1.67
C ASN A 219 3.34 -16.57 3.05
N ILE A 220 3.14 -15.27 3.29
CA ILE A 220 3.58 -14.60 4.52
C ILE A 220 2.99 -15.24 5.78
N GLN A 221 1.84 -15.92 5.70
CA GLN A 221 1.26 -16.61 6.87
C GLN A 221 2.08 -17.82 7.33
N GLU A 222 2.87 -18.44 6.45
CA GLU A 222 3.76 -19.58 6.78
C GLU A 222 5.03 -19.16 7.52
N ILE A 223 5.34 -17.86 7.51
CA ILE A 223 6.44 -17.29 8.30
C ILE A 223 6.12 -17.35 9.80
N TYR A 224 4.85 -17.40 10.19
CA TYR A 224 4.43 -17.31 11.59
C TYR A 224 4.02 -18.66 12.17
N ASP A 225 4.71 -19.07 13.24
CA ASP A 225 4.17 -20.07 14.14
C ASP A 225 3.19 -19.38 15.10
N LYS A 226 1.90 -19.43 14.76
CA LYS A 226 0.82 -18.79 15.53
C LYS A 226 0.59 -19.44 16.90
N GLN A 227 1.08 -20.66 17.12
CA GLN A 227 0.94 -21.36 18.41
C GLN A 227 2.01 -20.90 19.39
N ASN A 228 3.25 -20.81 18.92
CA ASN A 228 4.40 -20.44 19.75
C ASN A 228 4.75 -18.95 19.70
N TYR A 229 4.11 -18.17 18.82
CA TYR A 229 4.42 -16.76 18.57
C TYR A 229 5.89 -16.54 18.20
N THR A 230 6.40 -17.40 17.30
CA THR A 230 7.76 -17.36 16.78
C THR A 230 7.78 -17.26 15.26
N ILE A 231 8.90 -16.79 14.72
CA ILE A 231 9.13 -16.69 13.28
C ILE A 231 9.84 -17.95 12.79
N ASN A 232 9.37 -18.49 11.67
CA ASN A 232 10.02 -19.56 10.95
C ASN A 232 11.10 -18.98 10.02
N GLU A 233 12.32 -18.82 10.55
CA GLU A 233 13.44 -18.23 9.81
C GLU A 233 13.79 -19.01 8.54
N ASN A 234 13.57 -20.33 8.50
CA ASN A 234 13.84 -21.14 7.32
C ASN A 234 12.96 -20.74 6.14
N VAL A 235 11.67 -20.47 6.39
CA VAL A 235 10.73 -19.99 5.35
C VAL A 235 11.16 -18.64 4.82
N ILE A 236 11.62 -17.73 5.70
CA ILE A 236 12.16 -16.42 5.29
C ILE A 236 13.40 -16.59 4.40
N GLN A 237 14.38 -17.40 4.82
CA GLN A 237 15.61 -17.58 4.04
C GLN A 237 15.36 -18.22 2.68
N GLN A 238 14.48 -19.22 2.61
CA GLN A 238 14.05 -19.81 1.34
C GLN A 238 13.40 -18.77 0.42
N SER A 239 12.49 -17.95 0.98
CA SER A 239 11.82 -16.89 0.24
C SER A 239 12.78 -15.79 -0.23
N ILE A 240 13.78 -15.43 0.57
CA ILE A 240 14.86 -14.50 0.17
C ILE A 240 15.68 -15.07 -0.99
N ASN A 241 15.95 -16.39 -0.99
CA ASN A 241 16.67 -17.03 -2.08
C ASN A 241 15.87 -16.97 -3.39
N VAL A 242 14.59 -17.37 -3.36
CA VAL A 242 13.67 -17.29 -4.51
C VAL A 242 13.51 -15.85 -5.00
N PHE A 243 13.37 -14.89 -4.09
CA PHE A 243 13.33 -13.46 -4.42
C PHE A 243 14.60 -13.02 -5.17
N GLY A 244 15.77 -13.45 -4.70
CA GLY A 244 17.06 -13.06 -5.28
C GLY A 244 17.34 -13.67 -6.65
N GLU A 245 16.84 -14.88 -6.92
CA GLU A 245 16.91 -15.49 -8.26
C GLU A 245 16.16 -14.65 -9.31
N ARG A 246 15.08 -13.99 -8.91
CA ARG A 246 14.23 -13.19 -9.82
C ARG A 246 14.60 -11.73 -9.91
N ASN A 247 15.08 -11.15 -8.80
CA ASN A 247 15.28 -9.69 -8.69
C ASN A 247 16.76 -9.30 -8.52
N GLY A 248 17.68 -10.27 -8.60
CA GLY A 248 19.11 -10.05 -8.52
C GLY A 248 19.68 -10.01 -7.10
N TYR A 249 20.99 -10.25 -7.02
CA TYR A 249 21.71 -10.40 -5.76
C TYR A 249 21.78 -9.13 -4.92
N VAL A 250 21.85 -7.96 -5.56
CA VAL A 250 21.94 -6.68 -4.86
C VAL A 250 20.66 -6.39 -4.08
N LEU A 251 19.50 -6.47 -4.74
CA LEU A 251 18.22 -6.24 -4.07
C LEU A 251 17.92 -7.33 -3.04
N LYS A 252 18.30 -8.59 -3.30
CA LYS A 252 18.26 -9.69 -2.31
C LYS A 252 18.95 -9.32 -0.99
N ASN A 253 20.13 -8.72 -1.06
CA ASN A 253 20.88 -8.35 0.14
C ASN A 253 20.20 -7.22 0.92
N VAL A 254 19.60 -6.25 0.23
CA VAL A 254 18.82 -5.19 0.89
C VAL A 254 17.62 -5.81 1.62
N ILE A 255 16.84 -6.67 0.96
CA ILE A 255 15.70 -7.38 1.60
C ILE A 255 16.17 -8.22 2.80
N LYS A 256 17.31 -8.90 2.69
CA LYS A 256 17.89 -9.66 3.80
C LYS A 256 18.23 -8.76 5.00
N GLN A 257 18.73 -7.55 4.78
CA GLN A 257 19.00 -6.58 5.85
C GLN A 257 17.71 -6.04 6.48
N MET A 258 16.64 -5.84 5.70
CA MET A 258 15.34 -5.40 6.21
C MET A 258 14.70 -6.44 7.14
N LEU A 259 14.94 -7.72 6.87
CA LEU A 259 14.34 -8.86 7.58
C LEU A 259 15.21 -9.43 8.72
N GLN A 260 16.14 -8.63 9.27
CA GLN A 260 16.92 -9.04 10.44
C GLN A 260 16.03 -9.21 11.68
N VAL A 261 16.32 -10.22 12.50
CA VAL A 261 15.57 -10.48 13.75
C VAL A 261 15.77 -9.33 14.74
N ASP A 262 17.02 -8.91 14.98
CA ASP A 262 17.33 -7.74 15.80
C ASP A 262 16.94 -6.43 15.07
N PRO A 263 16.05 -5.60 15.64
CA PRO A 263 15.64 -4.34 15.04
C PRO A 263 16.80 -3.37 14.79
N ASN A 264 17.86 -3.40 15.62
CA ASN A 264 18.99 -2.49 15.48
C ASN A 264 19.88 -2.84 14.29
N SER A 265 19.84 -4.10 13.86
CA SER A 265 20.56 -4.61 12.68
C SER A 265 19.86 -4.31 11.36
N ARG A 266 18.59 -3.85 11.40
CA ARG A 266 17.86 -3.39 10.20
C ARG A 266 18.33 -1.99 9.83
N PRO A 267 18.35 -1.59 8.54
CA PRO A 267 18.69 -0.24 8.12
C PRO A 267 17.65 0.79 8.60
N MET A 268 18.01 2.07 8.59
CA MET A 268 17.07 3.18 8.74
C MET A 268 16.28 3.39 7.44
N MET A 269 15.10 3.99 7.50
CA MET A 269 14.28 4.28 6.34
C MET A 269 14.97 5.27 5.39
N SER A 270 15.75 6.21 5.92
CA SER A 270 16.58 7.14 5.15
C SER A 270 17.66 6.40 4.33
N GLU A 271 18.32 5.41 4.92
CA GLU A 271 19.32 4.57 4.26
C GLU A 271 18.68 3.72 3.15
N LEU A 272 17.52 3.13 3.41
CA LEU A 272 16.77 2.36 2.40
C LEU A 272 16.32 3.22 1.22
N SER A 273 15.74 4.38 1.50
CA SER A 273 15.34 5.32 0.45
C SER A 273 16.52 5.68 -0.44
N GLN A 274 17.68 6.00 0.14
CA GLN A 274 18.89 6.28 -0.63
C GLN A 274 19.35 5.07 -1.46
N GLN A 275 19.39 3.87 -0.87
CA GLN A 275 19.79 2.65 -1.58
C GLN A 275 18.87 2.33 -2.75
N PHE A 276 17.54 2.37 -2.56
CA PHE A 276 16.59 2.09 -3.64
C PHE A 276 16.63 3.14 -4.74
N THR A 277 16.80 4.42 -4.41
CA THR A 277 16.97 5.48 -5.42
C THR A 277 18.22 5.24 -6.26
N GLN A 278 19.36 4.94 -5.63
CA GLN A 278 20.59 4.63 -6.37
C GLN A 278 20.44 3.39 -7.27
N LEU A 279 19.83 2.32 -6.78
CA LEU A 279 19.59 1.12 -7.58
C LEU A 279 18.66 1.41 -8.75
N PHE A 280 17.65 2.25 -8.55
CA PHE A 280 16.68 2.60 -9.59
C PHE A 280 17.30 3.48 -10.67
N GLU A 281 18.13 4.47 -10.29
CA GLU A 281 18.91 5.29 -11.24
C GLU A 281 19.84 4.43 -12.10
N ILE A 282 20.51 3.46 -11.48
CA ILE A 282 21.37 2.52 -12.19
C ILE A 282 20.56 1.65 -13.16
N GLN A 283 19.37 1.18 -12.77
CA GLN A 283 18.48 0.43 -13.66
C GLN A 283 18.08 1.26 -14.89
N GLN A 284 17.75 2.55 -14.72
CA GLN A 284 17.37 3.42 -15.84
C GLN A 284 18.51 3.64 -16.85
N GLN A 285 19.75 3.80 -16.37
CA GLN A 285 20.92 4.02 -17.24
C GLN A 285 21.27 2.82 -18.13
N VAL A 286 20.82 1.62 -17.75
CA VAL A 286 21.08 0.37 -18.50
C VAL A 286 20.00 0.13 -19.55
N GLU A 287 18.77 0.55 -19.26
CA GLU A 287 17.62 0.36 -20.14
C GLU A 287 17.57 1.36 -21.31
N GLU A 288 18.27 2.49 -21.25
CA GLU A 288 18.40 3.40 -22.41
C GLU A 288 19.43 2.84 -23.42
N PRO A 289 19.01 2.24 -24.55
CA PRO A 289 19.96 1.88 -25.59
C PRO A 289 20.56 3.18 -26.12
N LYS A 290 21.89 3.24 -26.18
CA LYS A 290 22.61 4.28 -26.93
C LYS A 290 22.31 4.12 -28.42
N VAL A 291 21.14 4.58 -28.87
CA VAL A 291 20.75 4.61 -30.28
C VAL A 291 21.54 5.70 -31.03
N GLU A 292 22.13 6.66 -30.32
CA GLU A 292 22.74 7.87 -30.90
C GLU A 292 24.09 7.70 -31.60
N GLN A 293 24.67 6.50 -31.73
CA GLN A 293 25.99 6.33 -32.37
C GLN A 293 26.06 5.40 -33.58
N TYR A 294 24.98 4.72 -33.96
CA TYR A 294 25.00 3.87 -35.15
C TYR A 294 24.40 4.52 -36.41
N GLU A 295 23.70 5.65 -36.29
CA GLU A 295 23.13 6.35 -37.47
C GLU A 295 24.14 7.31 -38.13
N GLU A 296 25.06 7.95 -37.40
CA GLU A 296 26.08 8.82 -38.02
C GLU A 296 27.18 8.05 -38.77
N GLU A 297 27.51 6.81 -38.37
CA GLU A 297 28.46 5.97 -39.12
C GLU A 297 27.81 5.31 -40.36
N GLN A 298 26.51 5.03 -40.35
CA GLN A 298 25.82 4.50 -41.53
C GLN A 298 25.49 5.58 -42.58
N VAL A 299 25.16 6.81 -42.18
CA VAL A 299 24.94 7.91 -43.13
C VAL A 299 26.25 8.30 -43.85
N ASN A 300 27.40 8.28 -43.16
CA ASN A 300 28.71 8.54 -43.79
C ASN A 300 29.17 7.41 -44.73
N GLN A 301 28.72 6.16 -44.54
CA GLN A 301 29.00 5.07 -45.48
C GLN A 301 28.07 5.08 -46.71
N ILE A 302 26.83 5.55 -46.58
CA ILE A 302 25.90 5.68 -47.71
C ILE A 302 26.32 6.83 -48.65
N GLU A 303 26.81 7.96 -48.12
CA GLU A 303 27.32 9.08 -48.95
C GLU A 303 28.62 8.75 -49.71
N GLN A 304 29.41 7.77 -49.26
CA GLN A 304 30.58 7.30 -50.02
C GLN A 304 30.22 6.29 -51.13
N THR A 305 29.01 5.71 -51.09
CA THR A 305 28.60 4.68 -52.08
C THR A 305 27.75 5.27 -53.22
N THR A 306 27.12 6.43 -53.03
CA THR A 306 26.34 7.11 -54.08
C THR A 306 27.18 7.87 -55.12
N ASN A 307 28.50 7.99 -54.96
CA ASN A 307 29.38 8.63 -55.95
C ASN A 307 29.98 7.67 -57.01
N PHE A 308 29.56 6.39 -57.07
CA PHE A 308 30.13 5.41 -58.01
C PHE A 308 29.16 4.82 -59.05
N LYS A 309 27.93 5.34 -59.18
CA LYS A 309 26.98 4.86 -60.21
C LYS A 309 26.26 5.99 -60.97
N GLU A 310 27.04 6.86 -61.60
CA GLU A 310 26.60 7.56 -62.82
C GLU A 310 27.63 7.30 -63.91
N THR A 311 27.42 6.26 -64.70
CA THR A 311 27.63 6.20 -66.17
C THR A 311 27.44 4.75 -66.60
N ASN A 312 26.21 4.37 -66.99
CA ASN A 312 25.89 3.56 -68.18
C ASN A 312 24.46 2.99 -68.14
N ARG A 313 23.63 3.54 -69.05
CA ARG A 313 22.62 2.89 -69.91
C ARG A 313 21.47 2.05 -69.32
N GLU A 314 20.27 2.56 -69.56
CA GLU A 314 18.95 1.91 -69.82
C GLU A 314 18.95 0.64 -70.73
N PRO A 315 17.81 -0.08 -70.92
CA PRO A 315 16.58 -0.21 -70.12
C PRO A 315 16.03 -1.68 -69.98
N GLU A 316 14.86 -1.82 -69.35
CA GLU A 316 13.89 -2.95 -69.37
C GLU A 316 14.20 -4.23 -68.56
N VAL A 317 13.33 -4.58 -67.59
CA VAL A 317 12.26 -5.60 -67.66
C VAL A 317 11.71 -5.83 -66.23
N GLN A 318 10.43 -6.20 -66.19
CA GLN A 318 9.49 -6.35 -65.08
C GLN A 318 9.82 -7.42 -64.01
N ASP A 319 9.12 -7.24 -62.89
CA ASP A 319 8.55 -8.23 -61.96
C ASP A 319 9.42 -8.98 -60.93
N GLU A 320 8.76 -9.19 -59.78
CA GLU A 320 9.12 -9.98 -58.59
C GLU A 320 10.19 -9.41 -57.65
N ILE A 321 9.76 -9.05 -56.43
CA ILE A 321 10.24 -9.60 -55.14
C ILE A 321 9.44 -8.92 -54.02
N LEU A 322 8.33 -9.57 -53.64
CA LEU A 322 7.61 -9.35 -52.40
C LEU A 322 7.66 -10.66 -51.61
N GLN A 323 8.85 -11.10 -51.19
CA GLN A 323 9.04 -12.28 -50.34
C GLN A 323 10.47 -12.26 -49.79
N GLY A 324 10.68 -11.62 -48.64
CA GLY A 324 12.03 -11.54 -48.05
C GLY A 324 12.09 -11.24 -46.56
N TYR A 325 10.97 -11.10 -45.85
CA TYR A 325 10.96 -10.79 -44.40
C TYR A 325 10.06 -11.73 -43.59
N LYS A 326 10.22 -13.04 -43.81
CA LYS A 326 9.71 -14.09 -42.92
C LYS A 326 10.61 -15.31 -43.01
N GLU A 327 11.80 -15.26 -42.43
CA GLU A 327 12.55 -16.46 -42.02
C GLU A 327 13.86 -16.05 -41.32
N SER A 328 13.77 -15.73 -40.03
CA SER A 328 14.96 -15.71 -39.16
C SER A 328 14.56 -15.72 -37.69
N PHE A 329 13.87 -16.78 -37.24
CA PHE A 329 13.89 -17.22 -35.84
C PHE A 329 13.59 -18.72 -35.80
N GLN A 330 14.61 -19.53 -36.08
CA GLN A 330 14.60 -20.95 -35.77
C GLN A 330 16.03 -21.39 -35.40
N TYR A 331 16.13 -22.12 -34.29
CA TYR A 331 17.30 -22.75 -33.66
C TYR A 331 18.16 -21.92 -32.68
N GLN A 332 17.98 -22.23 -31.39
CA GLN A 332 18.99 -22.94 -30.60
C GLN A 332 18.35 -23.63 -29.38
N GLU A 333 17.96 -24.89 -29.56
CA GLU A 333 17.79 -25.86 -28.47
C GLU A 333 18.54 -27.11 -28.88
N SER A 334 19.69 -27.38 -28.24
CA SER A 334 20.34 -28.69 -28.13
C SER A 334 21.68 -28.55 -27.40
N ASN A 335 21.71 -28.90 -26.12
CA ASN A 335 22.76 -29.76 -25.53
C ASN A 335 22.62 -29.80 -24.01
N ARG A 336 21.99 -30.87 -23.51
CA ARG A 336 22.22 -31.31 -22.14
C ARG A 336 22.11 -32.82 -22.09
N ASN A 337 23.26 -33.50 -22.05
CA ASN A 337 23.38 -34.81 -21.43
C ASN A 337 24.82 -35.08 -20.99
N GLN A 338 24.91 -35.42 -19.70
CA GLN A 338 25.85 -36.31 -19.01
C GLN A 338 27.34 -35.93 -18.93
N ILE A 339 27.84 -35.83 -17.69
CA ILE A 339 28.96 -36.63 -17.16
C ILE A 339 28.79 -36.75 -15.64
N GLU A 340 28.99 -37.98 -15.14
CA GLU A 340 28.90 -38.48 -13.77
C GLU A 340 30.33 -38.76 -13.23
N ASN A 341 30.52 -38.61 -11.90
CA ASN A 341 31.56 -39.21 -11.02
C ASN A 341 33.05 -38.77 -11.25
N SER A 342 33.93 -38.49 -10.27
CA SER A 342 34.19 -38.81 -8.84
C SER A 342 35.47 -38.02 -8.40
N PRO A 343 36.13 -38.19 -7.23
CA PRO A 343 35.70 -38.33 -5.83
C PRO A 343 36.43 -37.35 -4.87
N GLN A 344 36.14 -37.52 -3.57
CA GLN A 344 36.57 -36.79 -2.36
C GLN A 344 38.08 -36.60 -2.15
N GLU A 345 38.47 -35.43 -1.63
CA GLU A 345 39.65 -35.27 -0.76
C GLU A 345 39.30 -34.47 0.50
N GLN A 346 39.61 -35.09 1.64
CA GLN A 346 39.54 -34.52 2.99
C GLN A 346 40.86 -33.78 3.26
N GLN A 347 40.81 -32.49 3.62
CA GLN A 347 41.90 -31.86 4.36
C GLN A 347 41.34 -31.08 5.55
N GLN A 348 41.77 -31.53 6.71
CA GLN A 348 41.66 -30.89 8.01
C GLN A 348 42.45 -29.57 7.99
N PHE A 349 41.90 -28.50 8.56
CA PHE A 349 42.69 -27.37 9.01
C PHE A 349 42.32 -27.03 10.45
N GLU A 350 43.35 -27.08 11.30
CA GLU A 350 43.35 -26.74 12.70
C GLU A 350 43.15 -25.24 12.92
N GLU A 351 42.33 -24.92 13.92
CA GLU A 351 42.14 -23.58 14.45
C GLU A 351 43.36 -23.12 15.26
N SER A 352 43.78 -21.87 15.06
CA SER A 352 44.48 -21.08 16.08
C SER A 352 44.18 -19.59 15.92
N PRO A 353 43.85 -18.87 17.00
CA PRO A 353 43.35 -17.50 16.91
C PRO A 353 44.51 -16.50 16.80
N LYS A 354 44.51 -15.68 15.73
CA LYS A 354 45.34 -14.47 15.63
C LYS A 354 44.51 -13.23 15.93
N LYS A 355 45.04 -12.40 16.84
CA LYS A 355 44.57 -11.06 17.18
C LYS A 355 44.45 -10.19 15.93
N ILE A 356 43.32 -9.49 15.79
CA ILE A 356 43.08 -8.50 14.73
C ILE A 356 43.29 -7.12 15.33
N ASP A 357 44.30 -6.41 14.82
CA ASP A 357 44.47 -4.97 14.97
C ASP A 357 43.50 -4.24 14.03
N LYS A 358 42.89 -3.16 14.54
CA LYS A 358 42.00 -2.27 13.78
C LYS A 358 42.81 -1.52 12.72
N GLN A 359 42.66 -1.87 11.45
CA GLN A 359 42.97 -1.01 10.32
C GLN A 359 41.68 -0.38 9.79
N GLU A 360 41.69 0.94 9.65
CA GLU A 360 40.69 1.70 8.92
C GLU A 360 40.75 1.29 7.44
N VAL A 361 39.63 0.76 6.93
CA VAL A 361 39.48 0.41 5.52
C VAL A 361 38.86 1.60 4.80
N GLU A 362 39.68 2.28 3.99
CA GLU A 362 39.25 3.29 3.05
C GLU A 362 38.52 2.60 1.89
N VAL A 363 37.20 2.81 1.78
CA VAL A 363 36.36 2.16 0.78
C VAL A 363 36.61 2.78 -0.60
N ASN A 364 37.29 2.03 -1.47
CA ASN A 364 37.52 2.42 -2.86
C ASN A 364 36.22 2.30 -3.69
N SER A 365 35.56 3.44 -3.90
CA SER A 365 34.30 3.60 -4.62
C SER A 365 34.34 3.18 -6.10
N GLN A 366 35.52 3.04 -6.71
CA GLN A 366 35.65 2.59 -8.10
C GLN A 366 35.51 1.07 -8.26
N SER A 367 35.93 0.27 -7.27
CA SER A 367 35.79 -1.19 -7.33
C SER A 367 34.33 -1.64 -7.20
N VAL A 368 33.53 -0.89 -6.43
CA VAL A 368 32.09 -1.11 -6.28
C VAL A 368 31.37 -0.85 -7.61
N LYS A 369 31.72 0.22 -8.33
CA LYS A 369 31.14 0.52 -9.65
C LYS A 369 31.41 -0.56 -10.69
N GLN A 370 32.59 -1.18 -10.68
CA GLN A 370 32.93 -2.25 -11.64
C GLN A 370 32.22 -3.57 -11.33
N SER A 371 32.15 -3.97 -10.05
CA SER A 371 31.42 -5.17 -9.62
C SER A 371 29.91 -5.05 -9.88
N VAL A 372 29.35 -3.86 -9.62
CA VAL A 372 27.94 -3.54 -9.92
C VAL A 372 27.68 -3.58 -11.42
N ASN A 373 28.54 -2.98 -12.26
CA ASN A 373 28.37 -3.00 -13.72
C ASN A 373 28.49 -4.39 -14.36
N GLN A 374 29.32 -5.30 -13.82
CA GLN A 374 29.41 -6.68 -14.32
C GLN A 374 28.16 -7.49 -13.95
N SER A 375 27.66 -7.37 -12.72
CA SER A 375 26.44 -8.06 -12.30
C SER A 375 25.18 -7.54 -12.99
N ILE A 376 25.20 -6.31 -13.53
CA ILE A 376 24.10 -5.65 -14.23
C ILE A 376 23.97 -6.10 -15.69
N LYS A 377 25.09 -6.39 -16.37
CA LYS A 377 25.08 -6.76 -17.80
C LYS A 377 24.45 -8.13 -18.10
N GLU A 378 24.35 -9.01 -17.11
CA GLU A 378 23.76 -10.34 -17.27
C GLU A 378 22.23 -10.38 -17.01
N TYR A 379 21.60 -9.28 -16.58
CA TYR A 379 20.33 -9.36 -15.84
C TYR A 379 19.26 -8.31 -16.19
N TYR A 380 18.85 -8.12 -17.46
CA TYR A 380 17.61 -7.36 -17.72
C TYR A 380 16.80 -7.87 -18.92
N VAL A 381 15.64 -8.47 -18.63
CA VAL A 381 14.46 -8.52 -19.50
C VAL A 381 13.24 -8.16 -18.64
N THR A 382 12.98 -6.88 -18.45
CA THR A 382 11.67 -6.38 -18.02
C THR A 382 11.42 -5.05 -18.70
N GLY A 383 10.44 -4.98 -19.61
CA GLY A 383 10.12 -3.78 -20.37
C GLY A 383 9.65 -2.62 -19.49
N SER A 384 9.65 -1.40 -20.04
CA SER A 384 9.34 -0.18 -19.28
C SER A 384 7.96 -0.22 -18.61
N ILE A 385 7.86 0.39 -17.43
CA ILE A 385 6.67 0.43 -16.58
C ILE A 385 5.47 1.02 -17.36
N ALA A 386 5.67 2.07 -18.15
CA ALA A 386 4.64 2.67 -19.00
C ALA A 386 4.15 1.72 -20.10
N ALA A 387 5.03 0.87 -20.65
CA ALA A 387 4.63 -0.14 -21.63
C ALA A 387 3.80 -1.26 -20.99
N GLN A 388 4.13 -1.67 -19.76
CA GLN A 388 3.39 -2.70 -19.02
C GLN A 388 1.98 -2.21 -18.62
N PHE A 389 1.85 -0.98 -18.13
CA PHE A 389 0.54 -0.39 -17.82
C PHE A 389 -0.25 0.04 -19.06
N GLY A 390 0.43 0.47 -20.13
CA GLY A 390 -0.19 0.72 -21.42
C GLY A 390 -0.88 -0.53 -22.00
N GLN A 391 -0.27 -1.71 -21.85
CA GLN A 391 -0.89 -2.98 -22.25
C GLN A 391 -2.12 -3.35 -21.42
N LEU A 392 -2.13 -3.08 -20.11
CA LEU A 392 -3.33 -3.29 -19.26
C LEU A 392 -4.50 -2.42 -19.67
N SER A 393 -4.26 -1.13 -19.94
CA SER A 393 -5.30 -0.20 -20.44
C SER A 393 -5.87 -0.67 -21.78
N LEU A 394 -5.04 -1.25 -22.66
CA LEU A 394 -5.49 -1.84 -23.92
C LEU A 394 -6.29 -3.14 -23.73
N LEU A 395 -6.00 -3.93 -22.70
CA LEU A 395 -6.77 -5.14 -22.39
C LEU A 395 -8.14 -4.81 -21.77
N GLU A 396 -8.23 -3.80 -20.91
CA GLU A 396 -9.50 -3.35 -20.31
C GLU A 396 -10.45 -2.73 -21.37
N ASN A 397 -9.91 -2.04 -22.38
CA ASN A 397 -10.72 -1.47 -23.48
C ASN A 397 -11.22 -2.52 -24.50
N ASN A 398 -10.63 -3.72 -24.53
CA ASN A 398 -11.04 -4.81 -25.44
C ASN A 398 -11.97 -5.85 -24.79
N ALA A 399 -12.18 -5.77 -23.48
CA ALA A 399 -13.06 -6.69 -22.77
C ALA A 399 -14.52 -6.20 -22.78
N GLU A 400 -15.23 -6.35 -23.90
CA GLU A 400 -16.69 -6.37 -23.92
C GLU A 400 -17.19 -7.60 -23.15
N TYR A 401 -17.33 -7.49 -21.84
CA TYR A 401 -18.01 -8.51 -21.04
C TYR A 401 -19.53 -8.29 -21.11
N LYS A 402 -20.19 -9.13 -21.92
CA LYS A 402 -21.60 -9.47 -21.76
C LYS A 402 -21.78 -10.20 -20.42
N SER A 403 -22.36 -9.54 -19.43
CA SER A 403 -22.86 -10.21 -18.22
C SER A 403 -24.12 -10.99 -18.59
N TYR A 404 -24.02 -12.33 -18.64
CA TYR A 404 -25.19 -13.19 -18.54
C TYR A 404 -25.68 -13.19 -17.09
N ASP A 405 -26.75 -12.44 -16.85
CA ASP A 405 -27.52 -12.47 -15.62
C ASP A 405 -28.51 -13.64 -15.71
N ASN A 406 -28.14 -14.79 -15.14
CA ASN A 406 -29.06 -15.90 -14.93
C ASN A 406 -29.81 -15.64 -13.62
N GLY A 407 -31.02 -15.15 -13.76
CA GLY A 407 -31.96 -14.99 -12.66
C GLY A 407 -32.42 -16.33 -12.11
N ASP A 408 -32.37 -16.47 -10.79
CA ASP A 408 -33.19 -17.42 -10.05
C ASP A 408 -34.10 -16.64 -9.10
N ILE A 409 -35.38 -16.63 -9.48
CA ILE A 409 -36.50 -16.02 -8.77
C ILE A 409 -37.06 -17.08 -7.83
N LEU A 410 -36.86 -16.90 -6.52
CA LEU A 410 -37.66 -17.60 -5.51
C LEU A 410 -38.86 -16.72 -5.09
N GLN A 411 -40.04 -17.13 -5.54
CA GLN A 411 -41.33 -16.64 -5.08
C GLN A 411 -41.64 -17.20 -3.69
N GLU A 412 -41.84 -16.34 -2.69
CA GLU A 412 -42.67 -16.67 -1.53
C GLU A 412 -43.91 -15.78 -1.50
N LYS A 413 -45.07 -16.43 -1.65
CA LYS A 413 -46.41 -15.90 -1.37
C LYS A 413 -46.79 -16.25 0.06
N SER A 414 -47.25 -15.28 0.84
CA SER A 414 -48.41 -15.41 1.74
C SER A 414 -48.79 -14.01 2.25
N GLN A 415 -49.89 -13.43 1.74
CA GLN A 415 -51.20 -13.41 2.39
C GLN A 415 -51.17 -12.94 3.86
N ASN A 416 -51.54 -11.68 4.10
CA ASN A 416 -52.60 -11.30 5.04
C ASN A 416 -52.87 -9.77 5.03
N GLN A 417 -54.08 -9.41 4.61
CA GLN A 417 -54.88 -8.26 5.05
C GLN A 417 -56.17 -8.85 5.69
N PRO A 418 -57.05 -8.13 6.42
CA PRO A 418 -57.21 -6.66 6.50
C PRO A 418 -57.52 -6.11 7.91
N THR A 419 -57.51 -4.78 8.07
CA THR A 419 -58.70 -3.95 8.38
C THR A 419 -58.32 -2.54 8.83
N SER A 420 -58.88 -1.55 8.13
CA SER A 420 -58.95 -0.15 8.56
C SER A 420 -60.16 0.07 9.49
N PRO A 421 -60.20 1.20 10.21
CA PRO A 421 -61.25 2.16 9.83
C PRO A 421 -60.83 3.64 9.85
N LYS A 422 -61.67 4.40 9.15
CA LYS A 422 -61.68 5.85 8.86
C LYS A 422 -61.90 6.73 10.10
N GLY A 423 -61.44 7.98 10.01
CA GLY A 423 -61.94 9.16 10.75
C GLY A 423 -61.02 10.37 10.46
N GLN A 424 -61.37 11.22 9.48
CA GLN A 424 -62.10 12.50 9.59
C GLN A 424 -61.32 13.69 10.19
N ASP A 425 -61.13 14.69 9.33
CA ASP A 425 -61.13 16.16 9.50
C ASP A 425 -60.54 16.82 10.77
N SER A 426 -59.62 17.76 10.58
CA SER A 426 -59.86 19.20 10.81
C SER A 426 -58.59 20.09 10.78
N THR A 427 -58.69 21.14 9.95
CA THR A 427 -58.25 22.55 10.16
C THR A 427 -56.94 22.93 10.90
N LYS A 428 -56.09 23.68 10.17
CA LYS A 428 -55.12 24.72 10.63
C LYS A 428 -55.75 25.73 11.65
N PRO A 429 -55.02 26.56 12.44
CA PRO A 429 -53.76 27.26 12.05
C PRO A 429 -52.70 27.60 13.14
N LYS A 430 -51.53 28.03 12.62
CA LYS A 430 -50.54 29.04 13.10
C LYS A 430 -50.49 29.39 14.59
N LYS A 431 -49.28 29.32 15.18
CA LYS A 431 -48.73 30.38 16.04
C LYS A 431 -47.19 30.38 16.03
N SER A 432 -46.65 31.46 15.49
CA SER A 432 -45.27 31.92 15.59
C SER A 432 -44.97 32.41 17.00
N VAL A 433 -43.91 31.90 17.63
CA VAL A 433 -43.37 32.46 18.88
C VAL A 433 -42.08 33.22 18.54
N LYS A 434 -42.13 34.54 18.72
CA LYS A 434 -40.97 35.43 18.78
C LYS A 434 -40.24 35.17 20.10
N VAL A 435 -38.96 34.82 20.06
CA VAL A 435 -38.07 34.93 21.23
C VAL A 435 -37.29 36.23 21.07
N ASN A 436 -37.60 37.19 21.94
CA ASN A 436 -36.91 38.46 22.04
C ASN A 436 -35.71 38.31 22.98
N THR A 437 -34.59 38.82 22.52
CA THR A 437 -33.34 39.07 23.25
C THR A 437 -33.57 39.96 24.48
N SER A 438 -33.02 39.57 25.63
CA SER A 438 -32.61 40.54 26.65
C SER A 438 -31.39 40.03 27.41
N SER A 439 -30.34 40.82 27.29
CA SER A 439 -29.13 40.89 28.10
C SER A 439 -29.44 41.30 29.54
N ALA A 440 -28.76 40.73 30.53
CA ALA A 440 -28.10 41.48 31.63
C ALA A 440 -27.43 40.57 32.69
N ASN A 441 -26.18 40.94 33.01
CA ASN A 441 -25.56 41.00 34.33
C ASN A 441 -25.24 39.73 35.15
N LYS A 442 -23.94 39.40 35.09
CA LYS A 442 -23.01 39.10 36.19
C LYS A 442 -23.58 39.17 37.62
N LYS A 443 -23.55 38.02 38.32
CA LYS A 443 -23.13 37.93 39.73
C LYS A 443 -22.29 36.67 39.93
N GLY A 444 -21.09 36.84 40.50
CA GLY A 444 -20.16 35.77 40.79
C GLY A 444 -20.67 34.88 41.92
N VAL A 445 -20.61 33.57 41.69
CA VAL A 445 -20.86 32.54 42.70
C VAL A 445 -19.53 31.88 43.03
N SER A 446 -19.11 32.06 44.28
CA SER A 446 -17.96 31.37 44.88
C SER A 446 -18.32 29.90 45.09
N ILE A 447 -17.68 29.00 44.32
CA ILE A 447 -17.81 27.56 44.48
C ILE A 447 -16.73 27.08 45.45
N LYS A 448 -17.16 26.69 46.66
CA LYS A 448 -16.34 25.94 47.60
C LYS A 448 -16.06 24.54 47.02
N ARG A 449 -14.78 24.17 46.93
CA ARG A 449 -14.33 22.83 46.56
C ARG A 449 -14.83 21.78 47.57
N PRO A 450 -15.50 20.69 47.14
CA PRO A 450 -15.73 19.54 48.01
C PRO A 450 -14.44 18.74 48.20
N LYS A 451 -14.26 18.22 49.41
CA LYS A 451 -13.14 17.36 49.81
C LYS A 451 -13.25 16.02 49.07
N HIS A 452 -12.13 15.51 48.57
CA HIS A 452 -11.99 14.17 48.03
C HIS A 452 -12.30 13.12 49.11
N GLU A 453 -13.40 12.38 48.96
CA GLU A 453 -13.56 11.06 49.57
C GLU A 453 -12.85 10.02 48.70
N ILE A 454 -11.96 9.26 49.34
CA ILE A 454 -11.28 8.11 48.76
C ILE A 454 -12.29 6.96 48.75
N MET A 455 -12.78 6.57 47.58
CA MET A 455 -13.56 5.35 47.43
C MET A 455 -12.64 4.17 47.11
N ASP A 456 -12.46 3.29 48.10
CA ASP A 456 -11.89 1.96 47.92
C ASP A 456 -12.81 1.11 47.03
N THR A 457 -12.38 0.87 45.79
CA THR A 457 -13.05 -0.04 44.87
C THR A 457 -12.52 -1.46 45.08
N LYS A 458 -13.26 -2.26 45.87
CA LYS A 458 -13.07 -3.72 45.90
C LYS A 458 -13.61 -4.32 44.58
N LEU A 459 -12.70 -4.86 43.78
CA LEU A 459 -13.01 -5.62 42.56
C LEU A 459 -13.87 -6.87 42.88
N PRO A 460 -14.87 -7.20 42.05
CA PRO A 460 -15.66 -8.41 42.21
C PRO A 460 -14.84 -9.65 41.83
N LYS A 461 -14.84 -10.65 42.72
CA LYS A 461 -14.27 -11.99 42.47
C LYS A 461 -15.07 -12.68 41.37
N GLN A 462 -14.43 -12.98 40.24
CA GLN A 462 -15.02 -13.81 39.20
C GLN A 462 -15.04 -15.28 39.64
N ALA A 463 -16.20 -15.91 39.45
CA ALA A 463 -16.42 -17.32 39.73
C ALA A 463 -15.75 -18.19 38.66
N VAL A 464 -14.88 -19.11 39.11
CA VAL A 464 -14.25 -20.13 38.26
C VAL A 464 -15.23 -21.28 38.08
N VAL A 465 -15.74 -21.47 36.87
CA VAL A 465 -16.48 -22.68 36.49
C VAL A 465 -15.48 -23.72 36.02
N VAL A 466 -15.25 -24.75 36.86
CA VAL A 466 -14.45 -25.94 36.51
C VAL A 466 -15.37 -26.95 35.84
N SER A 467 -15.23 -27.15 34.53
CA SER A 467 -15.83 -28.28 33.82
C SER A 467 -14.94 -29.52 33.94
N LYS A 468 -15.34 -30.46 34.80
CA LYS A 468 -14.79 -31.83 34.82
C LYS A 468 -15.30 -32.59 33.60
N LYS A 469 -14.40 -33.04 32.72
CA LYS A 469 -14.69 -34.09 31.74
C LYS A 469 -14.65 -35.46 32.44
N ARG A 470 -15.63 -36.31 32.10
CA ARG A 470 -15.61 -37.75 32.32
C ARG A 470 -14.80 -38.42 31.23
#